data_AF-A0A7R8VN45-F1
#
_entry.id   AF-A0A7R8VN45-F1
#
_cell.length_a   1.000
_cell.length_b   1.000
_cell.length_c   1.000
_cell.angle_alpha   90.00
_cell.angle_beta   90.00
_cell.angle_gamma   90.00
#
_symmetry.space_group_name_H-M   'P 1'
#
loop_
_entity.id
_entity.type
_entity.pdbx_description
1 polymer ?
#
loop_
_entity_poly.entity_id
_entity_poly.type
_entity_poly.pdbx_seq_one_letter_code
_entity_poly.pdbx_strand_id
1 'polypeptide(L)'
;MRNWELCLQFVLWSSVTETVLPASQPSTVQADKEAKLCVRAGRYIGSQDVFVSMPTGSGKSLCYQLPAVLHKDKVAVVFSPLLALMKASRDQIDHLQKLKITANTINSKMTSKERGTVLRDLRCKTPDTRLLYVTPEQANTDTFKILLSELHKHGKLSYIVVDEAHCVSQWGHDFRPHYLKLGQLRTQYPDIPWMALTATASATVTKDIVAQLRLKKPLASFKTPCFRPNLFYDVVFKDTMEDPEKDLVDFALSCFDENAPTDKQSMKACGIVYCRTREATEDVANSLTRAGLLTAAYHAGLKDGERVRIQEEWMNGKYPVISATVSFGMGVDKGSVRLVAHWGVPQSVAGYYQESGRAGRDGGPAFCRIYYSRQERNAVDFLLKKEIGAAKTEGKREQATAAYRSYESMVRYCEEAKCRHRVFAEYFGDEQPTCGKQCDVCRNRAGVEESISRWYEMVNRRTTFQLTEDGADLYGGGRKGMEKPTASQKFQEAPGIKPWTSVSVARNYY
;
A
#
# COMPACT_ATOMS: atom_id res chain seq x y z
N MET A 1 18.02 -28.20 -16.10
CA MET A 1 16.61 -28.53 -16.40
C MET A 1 15.94 -29.32 -15.27
N ARG A 2 16.49 -30.46 -14.80
CA ARG A 2 15.87 -31.27 -13.71
C ARG A 2 15.71 -30.59 -12.34
N ASN A 3 16.59 -29.65 -11.96
CA ASN A 3 16.46 -28.91 -10.70
C ASN A 3 15.28 -27.92 -10.66
N TRP A 4 14.78 -27.49 -11.82
CA TRP A 4 13.65 -26.55 -11.91
C TRP A 4 12.32 -27.26 -11.67
N GLU A 5 12.16 -28.51 -12.15
CA GLU A 5 10.97 -29.35 -11.92
C GLU A 5 10.82 -29.76 -10.45
N LEU A 6 11.93 -30.04 -9.76
CA LEU A 6 11.93 -30.34 -8.32
C LEU A 6 11.63 -29.09 -7.46
N CYS A 7 12.12 -27.90 -7.85
CA CYS A 7 11.69 -26.64 -7.23
C CYS A 7 10.24 -26.29 -7.54
N LEU A 8 9.75 -26.61 -8.74
CA LEU A 8 8.33 -26.51 -9.12
C LEU A 8 7.48 -27.39 -8.20
N GLN A 9 7.88 -28.64 -7.97
CA GLN A 9 7.21 -29.49 -6.99
C GLN A 9 7.29 -28.89 -5.59
N PHE A 10 8.43 -28.36 -5.14
CA PHE A 10 8.58 -27.81 -3.79
C PHE A 10 7.79 -26.51 -3.56
N VAL A 11 7.73 -25.62 -4.57
CA VAL A 11 6.96 -24.36 -4.51
C VAL A 11 5.47 -24.63 -4.68
N LEU A 12 5.06 -25.53 -5.59
CA LEU A 12 3.67 -25.96 -5.69
C LEU A 12 3.25 -26.71 -4.42
N TRP A 13 4.13 -27.48 -3.78
CA TRP A 13 3.82 -28.15 -2.53
C TRP A 13 3.74 -27.15 -1.38
N SER A 14 4.70 -26.22 -1.19
CA SER A 14 4.64 -25.24 -0.09
C SER A 14 3.53 -24.21 -0.22
N SER A 15 3.12 -23.85 -1.45
CA SER A 15 1.99 -22.94 -1.69
C SER A 15 0.63 -23.63 -1.46
N VAL A 16 0.59 -24.95 -1.54
CA VAL A 16 -0.61 -25.78 -1.38
C VAL A 16 -0.72 -26.37 0.03
N THR A 17 0.39 -26.53 0.76
CA THR A 17 0.38 -27.23 2.07
C THR A 17 0.07 -26.37 3.29
N GLU A 18 -0.21 -25.07 3.16
CA GLU A 18 -0.82 -24.28 4.26
C GLU A 18 -2.33 -24.02 4.09
N THR A 19 -2.97 -24.55 3.05
CA THR A 19 -4.43 -24.50 2.93
C THR A 19 -4.92 -25.75 2.21
N VAL A 20 -5.32 -26.75 2.98
CA VAL A 20 -6.23 -27.79 2.48
C VAL A 20 -7.58 -27.13 2.25
N LEU A 21 -7.76 -26.55 1.06
CA LEU A 21 -9.06 -26.17 0.53
C LEU A 21 -9.24 -26.82 -0.85
N PRO A 22 -10.38 -27.46 -1.12
CA PRO A 22 -10.61 -28.15 -2.39
C PRO A 22 -10.52 -27.18 -3.57
N ALA A 23 -9.98 -27.68 -4.69
CA ALA A 23 -9.68 -26.98 -5.94
C ALA A 23 -10.89 -26.38 -6.70
N SER A 24 -12.00 -26.09 -6.02
CA SER A 24 -13.26 -25.63 -6.59
C SER A 24 -13.55 -24.14 -6.36
N GLN A 25 -12.61 -23.34 -5.83
CA GLN A 25 -12.80 -21.90 -5.63
C GLN A 25 -12.07 -21.03 -6.69
N PRO A 26 -12.73 -20.01 -7.28
CA PRO A 26 -12.14 -19.11 -8.29
C PRO A 26 -10.82 -18.43 -7.86
N SER A 27 -10.62 -18.23 -6.56
CA SER A 27 -9.42 -17.64 -5.95
C SER A 27 -8.15 -18.50 -6.15
N THR A 28 -8.28 -19.82 -6.14
CA THR A 28 -7.14 -20.75 -6.31
C THR A 28 -6.57 -20.73 -7.73
N VAL A 29 -7.43 -20.54 -8.74
CA VAL A 29 -7.02 -20.46 -10.15
C VAL A 29 -6.23 -19.18 -10.45
N GLN A 30 -6.59 -18.06 -9.82
CA GLN A 30 -5.88 -16.79 -9.99
C GLN A 30 -4.50 -16.84 -9.31
N ALA A 31 -4.41 -17.40 -8.09
CA ALA A 31 -3.15 -17.59 -7.39
C ALA A 31 -2.17 -18.50 -8.17
N ASP A 32 -2.67 -19.58 -8.77
CA ASP A 32 -1.86 -20.48 -9.62
C ASP A 32 -1.34 -19.79 -10.90
N LYS A 33 -2.16 -18.92 -11.51
CA LYS A 33 -1.72 -18.09 -12.66
C LYS A 33 -0.63 -17.09 -12.26
N GLU A 34 -0.78 -16.41 -11.12
CA GLU A 34 0.19 -15.44 -10.59
C GLU A 34 1.51 -16.14 -10.21
N ALA A 35 1.45 -17.30 -9.56
CA ALA A 35 2.62 -18.11 -9.24
C ALA A 35 3.37 -18.57 -10.50
N LYS A 36 2.65 -19.10 -11.51
CA LYS A 36 3.23 -19.47 -12.81
C LYS A 36 3.87 -18.28 -13.51
N LEU A 37 3.26 -17.11 -13.41
CA LEU A 37 3.80 -15.87 -13.98
C LEU A 37 5.11 -15.46 -13.28
N CYS A 38 5.19 -15.54 -11.95
CA CYS A 38 6.41 -15.25 -11.22
C CYS A 38 7.54 -16.23 -11.55
N VAL A 39 7.23 -17.52 -11.65
CA VAL A 39 8.18 -18.56 -12.06
C VAL A 39 8.69 -18.31 -13.48
N ARG A 40 7.80 -17.92 -14.41
CA ARG A 40 8.20 -17.51 -15.76
C ARG A 40 9.10 -16.29 -15.74
N ALA A 41 8.73 -15.22 -15.04
CA ALA A 41 9.54 -14.01 -14.91
C ALA A 41 10.94 -14.31 -14.37
N GLY A 42 11.02 -15.14 -13.32
CA GLY A 42 12.27 -15.59 -12.74
C GLY A 42 13.15 -16.44 -13.67
N ARG A 43 12.58 -17.09 -14.69
CA ARG A 43 13.35 -17.81 -15.70
C ARG A 43 14.09 -16.86 -16.66
N TYR A 44 13.54 -15.67 -16.93
CA TYR A 44 14.12 -14.72 -17.89
C TYR A 44 15.25 -13.87 -17.32
N ILE A 45 15.30 -13.66 -16.00
CA ILE A 45 16.27 -12.76 -15.35
C ILE A 45 17.73 -13.26 -15.42
N GLY A 46 17.99 -14.41 -16.04
CA GLY A 46 19.34 -14.89 -16.37
C GLY A 46 19.79 -14.59 -17.81
N SER A 47 18.91 -14.08 -18.67
CA SER A 47 19.20 -13.89 -20.10
C SER A 47 18.76 -12.53 -20.66
N GLN A 48 17.79 -11.86 -20.06
CA GLN A 48 17.30 -10.56 -20.50
C GLN A 48 16.69 -9.77 -19.33
N ASP A 49 16.46 -8.48 -19.55
CA ASP A 49 15.79 -7.63 -18.56
C ASP A 49 14.31 -7.99 -18.46
N VAL A 50 13.73 -7.81 -17.28
CA VAL A 50 12.37 -8.21 -16.95
C VAL A 50 11.60 -7.05 -16.31
N PHE A 51 10.37 -6.83 -16.76
CA PHE A 51 9.41 -5.91 -16.14
C PHE A 51 8.21 -6.71 -15.64
N VAL A 52 7.86 -6.53 -14.36
CA VAL A 52 6.74 -7.20 -13.71
C VAL A 52 5.79 -6.16 -13.12
N SER A 53 4.54 -6.16 -13.57
CA SER A 53 3.45 -5.37 -13.01
C SER A 53 2.34 -6.30 -12.51
N MET A 54 2.21 -6.41 -11.19
CA MET A 54 1.20 -7.25 -10.55
C MET A 54 0.61 -6.55 -9.33
N PRO A 55 -0.67 -6.78 -8.97
CA PRO A 55 -1.29 -6.23 -7.78
C PRO A 55 -0.50 -6.47 -6.48
N THR A 56 -0.73 -5.64 -5.46
CA THR A 56 -0.17 -5.87 -4.12
C THR A 56 -0.76 -7.16 -3.54
N GLY A 57 0.07 -7.98 -2.90
CA GLY A 57 -0.32 -9.31 -2.39
C GLY A 57 -0.14 -10.47 -3.37
N SER A 58 0.06 -10.24 -4.68
CA SER A 58 0.24 -11.30 -5.70
C SER A 58 1.58 -12.05 -5.67
N GLY A 59 2.34 -11.96 -4.58
CA GLY A 59 3.62 -12.67 -4.46
C GLY A 59 4.75 -12.15 -5.35
N LYS A 60 4.73 -10.87 -5.76
CA LYS A 60 5.78 -10.24 -6.60
C LYS A 60 7.21 -10.54 -6.11
N SER A 61 7.43 -10.59 -4.80
CA SER A 61 8.75 -10.87 -4.26
C SER A 61 9.30 -12.23 -4.66
N LEU A 62 8.43 -13.24 -4.83
CA LEU A 62 8.82 -14.58 -5.24
C LEU A 62 9.48 -14.59 -6.63
N CYS A 63 9.05 -13.70 -7.52
CA CYS A 63 9.59 -13.54 -8.87
C CYS A 63 11.12 -13.31 -8.86
N TYR A 64 11.67 -12.64 -7.84
CA TYR A 64 13.10 -12.38 -7.69
C TYR A 64 13.76 -13.13 -6.53
N GLN A 65 13.00 -13.65 -5.55
CA GLN A 65 13.59 -14.43 -4.46
C GLN A 65 13.94 -15.85 -4.92
N LEU A 66 13.07 -16.49 -5.71
CA LEU A 66 13.29 -17.86 -6.17
C LEU A 66 14.54 -17.97 -7.07
N PRO A 67 14.77 -17.10 -8.07
CA PRO A 67 15.98 -17.21 -8.90
C PRO A 67 17.26 -16.92 -8.10
N ALA A 68 17.22 -16.11 -7.05
CA ALA A 68 18.40 -15.73 -6.26
C ALA A 68 18.97 -16.94 -5.52
N VAL A 69 18.09 -17.82 -5.03
CA VAL A 69 18.47 -19.07 -4.36
C VAL A 69 19.04 -20.09 -5.36
N LEU A 70 18.62 -20.04 -6.62
CA LEU A 70 19.07 -20.98 -7.66
C LEU A 70 20.46 -20.65 -8.22
N HIS A 71 20.88 -19.38 -8.16
CA HIS A 71 22.22 -18.98 -8.55
C HIS A 71 23.23 -19.23 -7.42
N LYS A 72 23.97 -20.34 -7.53
CA LYS A 72 25.06 -20.67 -6.61
C LYS A 72 26.14 -19.60 -6.64
N ASP A 73 26.69 -19.30 -5.46
CA ASP A 73 27.82 -18.37 -5.24
C ASP A 73 27.60 -16.94 -5.78
N LYS A 74 26.34 -16.56 -6.01
CA LYS A 74 25.96 -15.23 -6.48
C LYS A 74 24.99 -14.56 -5.53
N VAL A 75 24.97 -13.23 -5.61
CA VAL A 75 24.13 -12.32 -4.84
C VAL A 75 23.18 -11.59 -5.79
N ALA A 76 21.90 -11.53 -5.44
CA ALA A 76 20.94 -10.64 -6.07
C ALA A 76 20.82 -9.34 -5.24
N VAL A 77 20.95 -8.19 -5.90
CA VAL A 77 20.85 -6.88 -5.24
C VAL A 77 19.45 -6.33 -5.45
N VAL A 78 18.75 -6.01 -4.36
CA VAL A 78 17.37 -5.51 -4.39
C VAL A 78 17.33 -4.07 -3.90
N PHE A 79 17.06 -3.14 -4.81
CA PHE A 79 16.74 -1.76 -4.48
C PHE A 79 15.27 -1.66 -4.10
N SER A 80 14.99 -1.25 -2.87
CA SER A 80 13.63 -1.12 -2.38
C SER A 80 13.48 0.12 -1.49
N PRO A 81 12.36 0.87 -1.58
CA PRO A 81 12.15 2.03 -0.74
C PRO A 81 11.78 1.62 0.70
N LEU A 82 11.41 0.35 0.88
CA LEU A 82 10.82 -0.25 2.09
C LEU A 82 11.79 -0.40 3.27
N LEU A 83 13.08 -0.16 3.04
CA LEU A 83 14.11 -0.34 4.06
C LEU A 83 14.13 0.76 5.15
N ALA A 84 13.38 1.86 4.97
CA ALA A 84 13.26 2.90 5.99
C ALA A 84 12.29 2.53 7.14
N LEU A 85 11.38 1.58 6.90
CA LEU A 85 10.59 0.95 7.97
C LEU A 85 11.41 -0.22 8.50
N MET A 86 12.12 0.03 9.61
CA MET A 86 13.02 -0.91 10.32
C MET A 86 12.46 -2.33 10.45
N LYS A 87 11.14 -2.48 10.49
CA LYS A 87 10.46 -3.75 10.65
C LYS A 87 10.14 -4.45 9.33
N ALA A 88 9.71 -3.77 8.27
CA ALA A 88 9.36 -4.44 7.01
C ALA A 88 10.55 -5.17 6.36
N SER A 89 11.75 -4.58 6.46
CA SER A 89 12.99 -5.20 6.01
C SER A 89 13.40 -6.38 6.90
N ARG A 90 13.24 -6.25 8.22
CA ARG A 90 13.43 -7.35 9.17
C ARG A 90 12.41 -8.45 8.92
N ASP A 91 11.11 -8.18 8.81
CA ASP A 91 10.07 -9.17 8.56
C ASP A 91 10.34 -9.97 7.27
N GLN A 92 10.78 -9.31 6.19
CA GLN A 92 11.18 -10.01 4.95
C GLN A 92 12.45 -10.85 5.15
N ILE A 93 13.46 -10.30 5.84
CA ILE A 93 14.71 -11.02 6.13
C ILE A 93 14.46 -12.18 7.10
N ASP A 94 13.72 -11.97 8.17
CA ASP A 94 13.32 -12.95 9.20
C ASP A 94 12.47 -14.07 8.57
N HIS A 95 11.57 -13.74 7.64
CA HIS A 95 10.84 -14.74 6.87
C HIS A 95 11.78 -15.59 6.00
N LEU A 96 12.72 -14.96 5.28
CA LEU A 96 13.73 -15.67 4.50
C LEU A 96 14.67 -16.51 5.39
N GLN A 97 15.04 -16.01 6.57
CA GLN A 97 15.85 -16.73 7.55
C GLN A 97 15.11 -17.96 8.10
N LYS A 98 13.80 -17.88 8.34
CA LYS A 98 12.96 -19.05 8.69
C LYS A 98 12.99 -20.10 7.59
N LEU A 99 13.05 -19.68 6.32
CA LEU A 99 13.23 -20.55 5.15
C LEU A 99 14.70 -20.97 4.92
N LYS A 100 15.62 -20.63 5.84
CA LYS A 100 17.07 -20.90 5.75
C LYS A 100 17.74 -20.26 4.53
N ILE A 101 17.21 -19.13 4.06
CA ILE A 101 17.78 -18.31 2.98
C ILE A 101 18.49 -17.11 3.62
N THR A 102 19.80 -17.02 3.44
CA THR A 102 20.59 -15.89 3.95
C THR A 102 20.30 -14.63 3.15
N ALA A 103 19.64 -13.67 3.78
CA ALA A 103 19.40 -12.33 3.23
C ALA A 103 19.97 -11.27 4.18
N ASN A 104 20.54 -10.21 3.61
CA ASN A 104 21.14 -9.11 4.35
C ASN A 104 20.63 -7.77 3.81
N THR A 105 20.81 -6.70 4.60
CA THR A 105 20.47 -5.34 4.20
C THR A 105 21.67 -4.41 4.37
N ILE A 106 21.73 -3.35 3.56
CA ILE A 106 22.57 -2.17 3.80
C ILE A 106 21.64 -0.96 3.89
N ASN A 107 21.52 -0.41 5.10
CA ASN A 107 20.72 0.78 5.39
C ASN A 107 21.43 1.73 6.37
N SER A 108 20.88 2.93 6.53
CA SER A 108 21.45 4.00 7.35
C SER A 108 21.39 3.72 8.87
N LYS A 109 20.52 2.81 9.31
CA LYS A 109 20.28 2.49 10.72
C LYS A 109 21.18 1.35 11.25
N MET A 110 21.96 0.70 10.39
CA MET A 110 22.90 -0.34 10.80
C MET A 110 24.07 0.21 11.61
N THR A 111 24.48 -0.54 12.63
CA THR A 111 25.75 -0.27 13.34
C THR A 111 26.94 -0.57 12.43
N SER A 112 28.09 0.06 12.73
CA SER A 112 29.35 -0.20 11.99
C SER A 112 29.77 -1.67 12.05
N LYS A 113 29.48 -2.35 13.17
CA LYS A 113 29.79 -3.78 13.36
C LYS A 113 28.93 -4.69 12.49
N GLU A 114 27.63 -4.45 12.43
CA GLU A 114 26.71 -5.20 11.55
C GLU A 114 27.08 -4.98 10.09
N ARG A 115 27.29 -3.71 9.69
CA ARG A 115 27.70 -3.37 8.32
C ARG A 115 29.03 -4.04 7.94
N GLY A 116 30.02 -4.02 8.84
CA GLY A 116 31.30 -4.69 8.61
C GLY A 116 31.16 -6.21 8.43
N THR A 117 30.23 -6.84 9.14
CA THR A 117 29.95 -8.27 9.03
C THR A 117 29.36 -8.61 7.65
N VAL A 118 28.37 -7.84 7.20
CA VAL A 118 27.74 -8.02 5.87
C VAL A 118 28.77 -7.77 4.76
N LEU A 119 29.56 -6.71 4.85
CA LEU A 119 30.59 -6.40 3.84
C LEU A 119 31.68 -7.49 3.78
N ARG A 120 32.05 -8.08 4.91
CA ARG A 120 33.02 -9.18 4.95
C ARG A 120 32.48 -10.41 4.23
N ASP A 121 31.23 -10.81 4.50
CA ASP A 121 30.57 -11.93 3.81
C ASP A 121 30.52 -11.71 2.30
N LEU A 122 30.05 -10.54 1.85
CA LEU A 122 29.94 -10.21 0.43
C LEU A 122 31.31 -10.23 -0.30
N ARG A 123 32.40 -9.94 0.44
CA ARG A 123 33.76 -9.98 -0.08
C ARG A 123 34.36 -11.39 -0.11
N CYS A 124 33.85 -12.35 0.66
CA CYS A 124 34.28 -13.74 0.63
C CYS A 124 34.13 -14.35 -0.77
N LYS A 125 35.00 -15.32 -1.12
CA LYS A 125 35.00 -15.97 -2.45
C LYS A 125 33.63 -16.57 -2.78
N THR A 126 33.00 -17.19 -1.79
CA THR A 126 31.66 -17.76 -1.84
C THR A 126 30.81 -17.06 -0.77
N PRO A 127 30.10 -15.98 -1.11
CA PRO A 127 29.25 -15.29 -0.13
C PRO A 127 28.09 -16.19 0.28
N ASP A 128 27.73 -16.18 1.56
CA ASP A 128 26.55 -16.89 2.06
C ASP A 128 25.28 -16.12 1.70
N THR A 129 25.35 -14.79 1.64
CA THR A 129 24.23 -13.93 1.22
C THR A 129 23.73 -14.30 -0.18
N ARG A 130 22.41 -14.53 -0.31
CA ARG A 130 21.72 -14.70 -1.61
C ARG A 130 21.00 -13.44 -2.05
N LEU A 131 20.45 -12.69 -1.10
CA LEU A 131 19.69 -11.45 -1.34
C LEU A 131 20.27 -10.31 -0.51
N LEU A 132 20.63 -9.22 -1.17
CA LEU A 132 21.10 -7.99 -0.54
C LEU A 132 20.11 -6.85 -0.79
N TYR A 133 19.39 -6.44 0.24
CA TYR A 133 18.45 -5.32 0.16
C TYR A 133 19.16 -3.99 0.44
N VAL A 134 19.02 -3.01 -0.46
CA VAL A 134 19.71 -1.72 -0.40
C VAL A 134 18.73 -0.58 -0.65
N THR A 135 18.82 0.52 0.11
CA THR A 135 17.96 1.68 -0.17
C THR A 135 18.54 2.45 -1.37
N PRO A 136 17.71 3.13 -2.19
CA PRO A 136 18.23 3.98 -3.27
C PRO A 136 19.19 5.07 -2.79
N GLU A 137 19.03 5.58 -1.58
CA GLU A 137 19.94 6.54 -0.96
C GLU A 137 21.31 5.88 -0.69
N GLN A 138 21.33 4.67 -0.12
CA GLN A 138 22.55 3.92 0.12
C GLN A 138 23.23 3.47 -1.18
N ALA A 139 22.45 3.14 -2.21
CA ALA A 139 22.95 2.76 -3.53
C ALA A 139 23.84 3.84 -4.16
N ASN A 140 23.61 5.11 -3.80
CA ASN A 140 24.34 6.25 -4.32
C ASN A 140 25.63 6.58 -3.54
N THR A 141 25.90 5.90 -2.43
CA THR A 141 27.11 6.11 -1.63
C THR A 141 28.33 5.48 -2.29
N ASP A 142 29.51 6.07 -2.09
CA ASP A 142 30.74 5.56 -2.69
C ASP A 142 31.13 4.20 -2.11
N THR A 143 30.85 3.96 -0.83
CA THR A 143 31.03 2.64 -0.19
C THR A 143 30.27 1.55 -0.93
N PHE A 144 29.01 1.81 -1.31
CA PHE A 144 28.21 0.83 -2.03
C PHE A 144 28.68 0.68 -3.49
N LYS A 145 29.05 1.77 -4.17
CA LYS A 145 29.58 1.70 -5.54
C LYS A 145 30.87 0.87 -5.61
N ILE A 146 31.76 1.01 -4.63
CA ILE A 146 32.99 0.22 -4.51
C ILE A 146 32.64 -1.26 -4.32
N LEU A 147 31.74 -1.57 -3.38
CA LEU A 147 31.27 -2.94 -3.15
C LEU A 147 30.66 -3.56 -4.41
N LEU A 148 29.80 -2.83 -5.12
CA LEU A 148 29.15 -3.32 -6.33
C LEU A 148 30.19 -3.59 -7.44
N SER A 149 31.18 -2.71 -7.58
CA SER A 149 32.30 -2.90 -8.51
C SER A 149 33.13 -4.15 -8.17
N GLU A 150 33.43 -4.38 -6.89
CA GLU A 150 34.11 -5.60 -6.43
C GLU A 150 33.29 -6.87 -6.74
N LEU A 151 31.99 -6.86 -6.44
CA LEU A 151 31.10 -7.99 -6.72
C LEU A 151 30.98 -8.28 -8.23
N HIS A 152 30.89 -7.23 -9.04
CA HIS A 152 30.84 -7.31 -10.50
C HIS A 152 32.14 -7.88 -11.08
N LYS A 153 33.29 -7.33 -10.69
CA LYS A 153 34.62 -7.77 -11.14
C LYS A 153 34.88 -9.25 -10.88
N HIS A 154 34.32 -9.78 -9.78
CA HIS A 154 34.46 -11.18 -9.41
C HIS A 154 33.31 -12.07 -9.89
N GLY A 155 32.39 -11.57 -10.72
CA GLY A 155 31.28 -12.35 -11.28
C GLY A 155 30.26 -12.83 -10.26
N LYS A 156 30.20 -12.19 -9.08
CA LYS A 156 29.34 -12.59 -7.94
C LYS A 156 27.93 -12.02 -8.03
N LEU A 157 27.64 -11.15 -8.99
CA LEU A 157 26.29 -10.61 -9.19
C LEU A 157 25.47 -11.56 -10.06
N SER A 158 24.26 -11.88 -9.59
CA SER A 158 23.27 -12.63 -10.38
C SER A 158 22.46 -11.67 -11.25
N TYR A 159 21.75 -10.74 -10.61
CA TYR A 159 20.95 -9.70 -11.24
C TYR A 159 20.65 -8.58 -10.24
N ILE A 160 20.12 -7.47 -10.78
CA ILE A 160 19.64 -6.32 -10.01
C ILE A 160 18.12 -6.28 -10.04
N VAL A 161 17.51 -5.97 -8.91
CA VAL A 161 16.07 -5.82 -8.75
C VAL A 161 15.77 -4.39 -8.33
N VAL A 162 14.79 -3.77 -8.97
CA VAL A 162 14.21 -2.48 -8.60
C VAL A 162 12.76 -2.74 -8.19
N ASP A 163 12.53 -2.80 -6.89
CA ASP A 163 11.19 -2.94 -6.30
C ASP A 163 10.51 -1.56 -6.19
N GLU A 164 9.18 -1.55 -6.24
CA GLU A 164 8.37 -0.33 -6.38
C GLU A 164 8.89 0.62 -7.48
N ALA A 165 9.17 0.05 -8.65
CA ALA A 165 9.79 0.76 -9.77
C ALA A 165 9.03 2.02 -10.20
N HIS A 166 7.72 2.15 -9.93
CA HIS A 166 6.97 3.38 -10.19
C HIS A 166 7.57 4.63 -9.52
N CYS A 167 8.39 4.48 -8.46
CA CYS A 167 9.10 5.57 -7.81
C CYS A 167 10.08 6.32 -8.73
N VAL A 168 10.55 5.73 -9.85
CA VAL A 168 11.37 6.47 -10.82
C VAL A 168 10.56 7.46 -11.65
N SER A 169 9.24 7.30 -11.73
CA SER A 169 8.39 8.09 -12.61
C SER A 169 7.80 9.29 -11.88
N GLN A 170 7.94 10.48 -12.47
CA GLN A 170 7.29 11.69 -11.97
C GLN A 170 5.77 11.63 -12.11
N TRP A 171 5.28 10.73 -12.97
CA TRP A 171 3.87 10.42 -13.18
C TRP A 171 3.37 9.30 -12.25
N GLY A 172 4.26 8.70 -11.47
CA GLY A 172 3.92 7.76 -10.40
C GLY A 172 3.39 8.49 -9.17
N HIS A 173 2.59 7.79 -8.36
CA HIS A 173 1.98 8.38 -7.16
C HIS A 173 2.94 8.52 -5.97
N ASP A 174 4.09 7.84 -5.97
CA ASP A 174 5.15 7.94 -4.95
C ASP A 174 6.53 8.20 -5.59
N PHE A 175 6.68 9.33 -6.31
CA PHE A 175 7.94 9.71 -6.96
C PHE A 175 9.07 9.94 -5.93
N ARG A 176 10.24 9.31 -6.16
CA ARG A 176 11.42 9.43 -5.30
C ARG A 176 12.66 9.82 -6.10
N PRO A 177 13.23 11.02 -5.92
CA PRO A 177 14.38 11.49 -6.71
C PRO A 177 15.61 10.57 -6.70
N HIS A 178 15.87 9.85 -5.60
CA HIS A 178 17.01 8.93 -5.50
C HIS A 178 16.93 7.74 -6.45
N TYR A 179 15.72 7.33 -6.87
CA TYR A 179 15.51 6.25 -7.84
C TYR A 179 16.02 6.60 -9.23
N LEU A 180 15.96 7.88 -9.64
CA LEU A 180 16.46 8.33 -10.95
C LEU A 180 17.95 8.03 -11.16
N LYS A 181 18.73 7.99 -10.07
CA LYS A 181 20.16 7.69 -10.13
C LYS A 181 20.46 6.22 -10.44
N LEU A 182 19.50 5.30 -10.26
CA LEU A 182 19.68 3.88 -10.59
C LEU A 182 19.92 3.67 -12.09
N GLY A 183 19.35 4.49 -12.97
CA GLY A 183 19.61 4.44 -14.41
C GLY A 183 21.09 4.69 -14.78
N GLN A 184 21.80 5.49 -13.99
CA GLN A 184 23.25 5.71 -14.17
C GLN A 184 24.02 4.43 -13.83
N LEU A 185 23.61 3.73 -12.77
CA LEU A 185 24.19 2.45 -12.37
C LEU A 185 24.04 1.39 -13.48
N ARG A 186 22.87 1.34 -14.13
CA ARG A 186 22.61 0.46 -15.28
C ARG A 186 23.61 0.67 -16.42
N THR A 187 24.02 1.91 -16.64
CA THR A 187 24.95 2.28 -17.73
C THR A 187 26.37 1.79 -17.46
N GLN A 188 26.76 1.75 -16.18
CA GLN A 188 28.08 1.24 -15.76
C GLN A 188 28.17 -0.28 -15.82
N TYR A 189 27.06 -0.98 -15.56
CA TYR A 189 27.00 -2.44 -15.53
C TYR A 189 25.99 -2.98 -16.56
N PRO A 190 26.29 -2.87 -17.87
CA PRO A 190 25.38 -3.25 -18.94
C PRO A 190 25.16 -4.76 -19.04
N ASP A 191 26.09 -5.58 -18.57
CA ASP A 191 26.06 -7.04 -18.63
C ASP A 191 25.17 -7.69 -17.57
N ILE A 192 24.86 -6.99 -16.49
CA ILE A 192 23.98 -7.50 -15.43
C ILE A 192 22.50 -7.40 -15.87
N PRO A 193 21.69 -8.46 -15.73
CA PRO A 193 20.24 -8.40 -15.95
C PRO A 193 19.51 -7.59 -14.88
N TRP A 194 18.47 -6.84 -15.28
CA TRP A 194 17.65 -6.02 -14.39
C TRP A 194 16.20 -6.50 -14.36
N MET A 195 15.62 -6.58 -13.16
CA MET A 195 14.20 -6.82 -12.93
C MET A 195 13.56 -5.59 -12.30
N ALA A 196 12.60 -4.98 -12.96
CA ALA A 196 11.78 -3.91 -12.39
C ALA A 196 10.41 -4.47 -11.99
N LEU A 197 10.07 -4.34 -10.70
CA LEU A 197 8.77 -4.75 -10.17
C LEU A 197 8.00 -3.55 -9.66
N THR A 198 6.72 -3.52 -9.94
CA THR A 198 5.82 -2.53 -9.35
C THR A 198 4.43 -3.14 -9.18
N ALA A 199 3.60 -2.49 -8.36
CA ALA A 199 2.15 -2.65 -8.45
C ALA A 199 1.64 -2.33 -9.88
N THR A 200 0.32 -2.37 -10.07
CA THR A 200 -0.30 -1.93 -11.33
C THR A 200 0.23 -0.55 -11.74
N ALA A 201 0.74 -0.45 -12.96
CA ALA A 201 1.32 0.77 -13.51
C ALA A 201 0.61 1.12 -14.81
N SER A 202 0.32 2.42 -15.00
CA SER A 202 -0.27 2.90 -16.26
C SER A 202 0.74 2.74 -17.41
N ALA A 203 0.24 2.81 -18.65
CA ALA A 203 1.10 2.73 -19.83
C ALA A 203 2.17 3.83 -19.84
N THR A 204 1.82 5.04 -19.39
CA THR A 204 2.74 6.19 -19.26
C THR A 204 3.83 5.90 -18.23
N VAL A 205 3.46 5.44 -17.03
CA VAL A 205 4.41 5.10 -15.97
C VAL A 205 5.31 3.93 -16.40
N THR A 206 4.77 2.92 -17.09
CA THR A 206 5.55 1.78 -17.59
C THR A 206 6.62 2.22 -18.59
N LYS A 207 6.26 3.09 -19.55
CA LYS A 207 7.22 3.65 -20.52
C LYS A 207 8.32 4.45 -19.82
N ASP A 208 7.95 5.26 -18.83
CA ASP A 208 8.90 6.05 -18.06
C ASP A 208 9.83 5.17 -17.21
N ILE A 209 9.31 4.11 -16.57
CA ILE A 209 10.13 3.12 -15.83
C ILE A 209 11.22 2.53 -16.73
N VAL A 210 10.83 2.05 -17.91
CA VAL A 210 11.74 1.44 -18.88
C VAL A 210 12.80 2.44 -19.33
N ALA A 211 12.42 3.70 -19.57
CA ALA A 211 13.32 4.76 -20.00
C ALA A 211 14.30 5.19 -18.90
N GLN A 212 13.81 5.50 -17.70
CA GLN A 212 14.62 5.99 -16.58
C GLN A 212 15.58 4.91 -16.06
N LEU A 213 15.13 3.66 -15.95
CA LEU A 213 15.98 2.54 -15.55
C LEU A 213 16.88 2.03 -16.68
N ARG A 214 16.68 2.49 -17.91
CA ARG A 214 17.44 2.09 -19.11
C ARG A 214 17.41 0.57 -19.32
N LEU A 215 16.23 -0.04 -19.18
CA LEU A 215 16.07 -1.49 -19.37
C LEU A 215 16.31 -1.87 -20.84
N LYS A 216 17.05 -2.95 -21.06
CA LYS A 216 17.46 -3.42 -22.38
C LYS A 216 16.34 -4.18 -23.09
N LYS A 217 16.38 -4.10 -24.42
CA LYS A 217 15.55 -4.91 -25.31
C LYS A 217 16.34 -6.14 -25.78
N PRO A 218 15.69 -7.31 -25.98
CA PRO A 218 14.28 -7.60 -25.70
C PRO A 218 13.95 -7.56 -24.19
N LEU A 219 12.80 -6.96 -23.85
CA LEU A 219 12.31 -6.82 -22.48
C LEU A 219 11.19 -7.83 -22.24
N ALA A 220 11.34 -8.71 -21.26
CA ALA A 220 10.26 -9.61 -20.85
C ALA A 220 9.26 -8.83 -19.98
N SER A 221 8.06 -8.55 -20.50
CA SER A 221 7.02 -7.84 -19.75
C SER A 221 5.92 -8.80 -19.30
N PHE A 222 5.62 -8.80 -18.00
CA PHE A 222 4.57 -9.60 -17.39
C PHE A 222 3.59 -8.67 -16.65
N LYS A 223 2.33 -8.66 -17.08
CA LYS A 223 1.26 -7.85 -16.48
C LYS A 223 0.13 -8.75 -15.99
N THR A 224 -0.36 -8.51 -14.78
CA THR A 224 -1.58 -9.12 -14.24
C THR A 224 -2.69 -8.06 -14.14
N PRO A 225 -3.94 -8.38 -14.50
CA PRO A 225 -5.05 -7.44 -14.39
C PRO A 225 -5.23 -6.89 -12.97
N CYS A 226 -5.69 -5.65 -12.87
CA CYS A 226 -5.95 -4.99 -11.59
C CYS A 226 -7.18 -5.52 -10.84
N PHE A 227 -8.08 -6.23 -11.53
CA PHE A 227 -9.36 -6.67 -10.98
C PHE A 227 -9.18 -7.80 -9.95
N ARG A 228 -9.76 -7.60 -8.76
CA ARG A 228 -9.79 -8.58 -7.67
C ARG A 228 -11.24 -8.89 -7.31
N PRO A 229 -11.76 -10.08 -7.63
CA PRO A 229 -13.19 -10.38 -7.51
C PRO A 229 -13.67 -10.48 -6.05
N ASN A 230 -12.76 -10.58 -5.08
CA ASN A 230 -13.08 -10.65 -3.66
C ASN A 230 -13.18 -9.27 -2.99
N LEU A 231 -12.88 -8.18 -3.70
CA LEU A 231 -12.97 -6.82 -3.17
C LEU A 231 -14.26 -6.15 -3.62
N PHE A 232 -15.01 -5.64 -2.66
CA PHE A 232 -16.17 -4.80 -2.90
C PHE A 232 -15.80 -3.33 -2.73
N TYR A 233 -16.11 -2.48 -3.72
CA TYR A 233 -15.83 -1.05 -3.67
C TYR A 233 -17.10 -0.21 -3.58
N ASP A 234 -17.15 0.75 -2.65
CA ASP A 234 -18.22 1.73 -2.53
C ASP A 234 -17.76 3.13 -2.09
N VAL A 235 -18.62 4.11 -2.34
CA VAL A 235 -18.42 5.51 -1.93
C VAL A 235 -19.67 5.98 -1.19
N VAL A 236 -19.47 6.55 0.00
CA VAL A 236 -20.53 7.11 0.84
C VAL A 236 -20.27 8.58 1.14
N PHE A 237 -21.32 9.37 1.33
CA PHE A 237 -21.23 10.83 1.46
C PHE A 237 -21.44 11.28 2.90
N LYS A 238 -20.35 11.65 3.58
CA LYS A 238 -20.35 12.12 4.98
C LYS A 238 -21.31 13.28 5.21
N ASP A 239 -21.38 14.21 4.25
CA ASP A 239 -22.19 15.42 4.39
C ASP A 239 -23.70 15.13 4.53
N THR A 240 -24.16 13.96 4.04
CA THR A 240 -25.56 13.52 4.08
C THR A 240 -25.89 12.62 5.27
N MET A 241 -24.90 12.26 6.08
CA MET A 241 -25.05 11.39 7.24
C MET A 241 -25.23 12.22 8.51
N GLU A 242 -26.06 11.74 9.43
CA GLU A 242 -26.20 12.34 10.76
C GLU A 242 -24.97 12.05 11.63
N ASP A 243 -24.54 10.79 11.64
CA ASP A 243 -23.37 10.32 12.40
C ASP A 243 -22.47 9.43 11.53
N PRO A 244 -21.50 10.04 10.81
CA PRO A 244 -20.55 9.30 9.99
C PRO A 244 -19.66 8.33 10.78
N GLU A 245 -19.35 8.65 12.04
CA GLU A 245 -18.45 7.84 12.88
C GLU A 245 -19.14 6.55 13.31
N LYS A 246 -20.42 6.64 13.66
CA LYS A 246 -21.26 5.46 13.91
C LYS A 246 -21.39 4.58 12.66
N ASP A 247 -21.63 5.16 11.48
CA ASP A 247 -21.67 4.37 10.23
C ASP A 247 -20.35 3.63 9.99
N LEU A 248 -19.20 4.26 10.28
CA LEU A 248 -17.89 3.60 10.18
C LEU A 248 -17.74 2.43 11.17
N VAL A 249 -18.24 2.56 12.39
CA VAL A 249 -18.27 1.46 13.37
C VAL A 249 -19.16 0.33 12.89
N ASP A 250 -20.39 0.64 12.48
CA ASP A 250 -21.36 -0.36 11.99
C ASP A 250 -20.83 -1.08 10.74
N PHE A 251 -20.23 -0.33 9.80
CA PHE A 251 -19.53 -0.89 8.65
C PHE A 251 -18.40 -1.81 9.08
N ALA A 252 -17.55 -1.37 10.02
CA ALA A 252 -16.43 -2.17 10.48
C ALA A 252 -16.87 -3.49 11.12
N LEU A 253 -17.88 -3.43 12.00
CA LEU A 253 -18.47 -4.60 12.64
C LEU A 253 -19.13 -5.54 11.62
N SER A 254 -19.84 -5.02 10.62
CA SER A 254 -20.46 -5.84 9.57
C SER A 254 -19.44 -6.63 8.73
N CYS A 255 -18.19 -6.16 8.65
CA CYS A 255 -17.10 -6.82 7.93
C CYS A 255 -16.38 -7.88 8.78
N PHE A 256 -16.55 -7.86 10.09
CA PHE A 256 -15.94 -8.80 11.03
C PHE A 256 -16.94 -9.91 11.33
N ASP A 257 -16.92 -10.98 10.52
CA ASP A 257 -17.81 -12.13 10.71
C ASP A 257 -17.54 -12.82 12.06
N GLU A 258 -18.57 -12.90 12.91
CA GLU A 258 -18.52 -13.56 14.21
C GLU A 258 -18.43 -15.10 14.11
N ASN A 259 -18.77 -15.70 12.96
CA ASN A 259 -18.83 -17.15 12.78
C ASN A 259 -17.56 -17.76 12.17
N ALA A 260 -16.51 -16.97 11.97
CA ALA A 260 -15.25 -17.47 11.43
C ALA A 260 -14.56 -18.38 12.47
N PRO A 261 -14.20 -19.64 12.11
CA PRO A 261 -13.55 -20.58 13.04
C PRO A 261 -12.25 -19.97 13.56
N THR A 262 -12.24 -19.66 14.85
CA THR A 262 -11.30 -18.73 15.50
C THR A 262 -10.13 -19.44 16.16
N ASP A 263 -9.64 -20.54 15.59
CA ASP A 263 -8.58 -21.34 16.22
C ASP A 263 -7.17 -20.75 16.09
N LYS A 264 -6.98 -19.65 15.35
CA LYS A 264 -5.68 -18.97 15.23
C LYS A 264 -5.81 -17.46 15.40
N GLN A 265 -5.09 -16.92 16.38
CA GLN A 265 -5.06 -15.48 16.72
C GLN A 265 -4.58 -14.59 15.55
N SER A 266 -3.81 -15.15 14.60
CA SER A 266 -3.34 -14.49 13.37
C SER A 266 -4.39 -14.41 12.25
N MET A 267 -5.53 -15.10 12.38
CA MET A 267 -6.63 -15.11 11.41
C MET A 267 -7.79 -14.19 11.79
N LYS A 268 -7.68 -13.46 12.92
CA LYS A 268 -8.72 -12.51 13.32
C LYS A 268 -8.91 -11.45 12.24
N ALA A 269 -10.17 -11.20 11.89
CA ALA A 269 -10.56 -10.15 10.99
C ALA A 269 -10.03 -8.80 11.51
N CYS A 270 -9.45 -8.00 10.62
CA CYS A 270 -8.95 -6.68 10.99
C CYS A 270 -9.22 -5.63 9.90
N GLY A 271 -9.12 -4.37 10.27
CA GLY A 271 -9.40 -3.24 9.40
C GLY A 271 -8.32 -2.17 9.42
N ILE A 272 -8.29 -1.37 8.35
CA ILE A 272 -7.46 -0.18 8.22
C ILE A 272 -8.39 0.99 7.88
N VAL A 273 -8.25 2.12 8.59
CA VAL A 273 -8.94 3.37 8.26
C VAL A 273 -7.89 4.41 7.88
N TYR A 274 -7.82 4.76 6.61
CA TYR A 274 -6.90 5.78 6.12
C TYR A 274 -7.44 7.19 6.32
N CYS A 275 -6.67 8.03 7.00
CA CYS A 275 -6.97 9.44 7.21
C CYS A 275 -5.90 10.33 6.57
N ARG A 276 -6.27 11.54 6.16
CA ARG A 276 -5.34 12.49 5.53
C ARG A 276 -4.37 13.12 6.55
N THR A 277 -4.86 13.50 7.73
CA THR A 277 -4.08 14.22 8.74
C THR A 277 -3.81 13.34 9.95
N ARG A 278 -2.84 13.73 10.79
CA ARG A 278 -2.46 12.98 11.99
C ARG A 278 -3.55 13.10 13.05
N GLU A 279 -4.08 14.30 13.19
CA GLU A 279 -5.17 14.65 14.09
C GLU A 279 -6.40 13.79 13.78
N ALA A 280 -6.77 13.67 12.50
CA ALA A 280 -7.87 12.81 12.08
C ALA A 280 -7.64 11.33 12.42
N THR A 281 -6.38 10.84 12.39
CA THR A 281 -6.11 9.45 12.81
C THR A 281 -6.39 9.23 14.30
N GLU A 282 -6.04 10.22 15.12
CA GLU A 282 -6.26 10.19 16.58
C GLU A 282 -7.75 10.33 16.90
N ASP A 283 -8.44 11.26 16.26
CA ASP A 283 -9.89 11.49 16.45
C ASP A 283 -10.70 10.24 16.10
N VAL A 284 -10.47 9.66 14.91
CA VAL A 284 -11.14 8.43 14.47
C VAL A 284 -10.83 7.27 15.41
N ALA A 285 -9.57 7.11 15.85
CA ALA A 285 -9.19 6.04 16.77
C ALA A 285 -9.91 6.16 18.13
N ASN A 286 -10.00 7.39 18.65
CA ASN A 286 -10.69 7.67 19.91
C ASN A 286 -12.21 7.44 19.78
N SER A 287 -12.83 7.89 18.69
CA SER A 287 -14.26 7.70 18.46
C SER A 287 -14.66 6.24 18.29
N LEU A 288 -13.95 5.48 17.45
CA LEU A 288 -14.20 4.05 17.28
C LEU A 288 -14.01 3.29 18.60
N THR A 289 -12.96 3.64 19.37
CA THR A 289 -12.71 3.00 20.67
C THR A 289 -13.81 3.32 21.68
N ARG A 290 -14.31 4.55 21.73
CA ARG A 290 -15.47 4.93 22.58
C ARG A 290 -16.74 4.18 22.18
N ALA A 291 -16.92 3.90 20.90
CA ALA A 291 -18.03 3.10 20.39
C ALA A 291 -17.86 1.57 20.60
N GLY A 292 -16.78 1.14 21.28
CA GLY A 292 -16.53 -0.26 21.62
C GLY A 292 -15.63 -1.00 20.63
N LEU A 293 -15.17 -0.36 19.56
CA LEU A 293 -14.25 -0.93 18.58
C LEU A 293 -12.82 -0.46 18.81
N LEU A 294 -12.05 -1.26 19.54
CA LEU A 294 -10.68 -0.92 19.94
C LEU A 294 -9.80 -0.58 18.72
N THR A 295 -9.37 0.68 18.63
CA THR A 295 -8.68 1.23 17.46
C THR A 295 -7.43 1.99 17.88
N ALA A 296 -6.31 1.75 17.21
CA ALA A 296 -5.07 2.51 17.44
C ALA A 296 -4.80 3.52 16.32
N ALA A 297 -4.26 4.68 16.66
CA ALA A 297 -3.76 5.66 15.70
C ALA A 297 -2.34 5.31 15.23
N TYR A 298 -2.02 5.55 13.96
CA TYR A 298 -0.68 5.36 13.41
C TYR A 298 -0.31 6.46 12.41
N HIS A 299 0.74 7.21 12.71
CA HIS A 299 1.24 8.27 11.84
C HIS A 299 2.73 8.55 12.06
N ALA A 300 3.32 9.27 11.10
CA ALA A 300 4.73 9.67 11.14
C ALA A 300 5.13 10.57 12.34
N GLY A 301 4.15 11.11 13.07
CA GLY A 301 4.39 11.90 14.28
C GLY A 301 4.70 11.07 15.54
N LEU A 302 4.31 9.79 15.55
CA LEU A 302 4.61 8.87 16.66
C LEU A 302 6.10 8.54 16.72
N LYS A 303 6.60 8.24 17.93
CA LYS A 303 7.98 7.78 18.13
C LYS A 303 8.22 6.43 17.45
N ASP A 304 9.44 6.19 16.96
CA ASP A 304 9.80 4.94 16.26
C ASP A 304 9.39 3.67 17.04
N GLY A 305 9.71 3.62 18.34
CA GLY A 305 9.35 2.46 19.18
C GLY A 305 7.85 2.27 19.37
N GLU A 306 7.09 3.36 19.38
CA GLU A 306 5.63 3.31 19.50
C GLU A 306 4.97 2.83 18.22
N ARG A 307 5.45 3.28 17.05
CA ARG A 307 5.02 2.77 15.74
C ARG A 307 5.23 1.25 15.64
N VAL A 308 6.40 0.77 16.05
CA VAL A 308 6.71 -0.66 16.06
C VAL A 308 5.76 -1.43 16.98
N ARG A 309 5.54 -0.93 18.21
CA ARG A 309 4.62 -1.55 19.17
C ARG A 309 3.19 -1.62 18.63
N ILE A 310 2.65 -0.51 18.11
CA ILE A 310 1.27 -0.46 17.60
C ILE A 310 1.09 -1.39 16.41
N GLN A 311 2.07 -1.41 15.49
CA GLN A 311 2.05 -2.34 14.35
C GLN A 311 2.04 -3.79 14.83
N GLU A 312 2.86 -4.14 15.83
CA GLU A 312 2.86 -5.48 16.44
C GLU A 312 1.55 -5.86 17.09
N GLU A 313 1.00 -4.95 17.88
CA GLU A 313 -0.26 -5.16 18.57
C GLU A 313 -1.43 -5.34 17.59
N TRP A 314 -1.43 -4.61 16.46
CA TRP A 314 -2.39 -4.81 15.37
C TRP A 314 -2.17 -6.14 14.62
N MET A 315 -0.91 -6.50 14.32
CA MET A 315 -0.59 -7.79 13.69
C MET A 315 -1.05 -8.97 14.56
N ASN A 316 -0.87 -8.87 15.88
CA ASN A 316 -1.27 -9.88 16.86
C ASN A 316 -2.78 -9.85 17.21
N GLY A 317 -3.54 -8.91 16.62
CA GLY A 317 -4.99 -8.81 16.80
C GLY A 317 -5.44 -8.20 18.14
N LYS A 318 -4.54 -7.49 18.86
CA LYS A 318 -4.92 -6.67 20.02
C LYS A 318 -5.77 -5.48 19.58
N TYR A 319 -5.38 -4.81 18.50
CA TYR A 319 -6.22 -3.81 17.85
C TYR A 319 -6.87 -4.43 16.61
N PRO A 320 -8.20 -4.62 16.57
CA PRO A 320 -8.89 -5.06 15.34
C PRO A 320 -8.81 -4.01 14.23
N VAL A 321 -8.80 -2.71 14.56
CA VAL A 321 -8.70 -1.63 13.58
C VAL A 321 -7.50 -0.76 13.87
N ILE A 322 -6.86 -0.28 12.80
CA ILE A 322 -5.85 0.77 12.88
C ILE A 322 -6.27 1.97 12.03
N SER A 323 -6.31 3.14 12.64
CA SER A 323 -6.54 4.41 11.96
C SER A 323 -5.18 5.02 11.63
N ALA A 324 -4.90 5.27 10.36
CA ALA A 324 -3.56 5.61 9.93
C ALA A 324 -3.49 6.59 8.76
N THR A 325 -2.38 7.31 8.66
CA THR A 325 -2.07 8.04 7.41
C THR A 325 -1.42 7.09 6.41
N VAL A 326 -1.16 7.57 5.18
CA VAL A 326 -0.42 6.84 4.13
C VAL A 326 0.94 6.29 4.59
N SER A 327 1.48 6.79 5.71
CA SER A 327 2.67 6.23 6.37
C SER A 327 2.51 4.78 6.84
N PHE A 328 1.27 4.31 7.03
CA PHE A 328 0.96 2.91 7.30
C PHE A 328 0.61 2.19 6.01
N GLY A 329 1.62 1.67 5.31
CA GLY A 329 1.33 0.90 4.10
C GLY A 329 2.52 0.18 3.53
N MET A 330 3.67 0.80 3.57
CA MET A 330 4.90 0.15 3.15
C MET A 330 5.20 -1.04 4.09
N GLY A 331 5.10 -2.29 3.60
CA GLY A 331 5.45 -3.50 4.36
C GLY A 331 4.34 -4.13 5.21
N VAL A 332 3.11 -3.60 5.20
CA VAL A 332 1.97 -4.27 5.84
C VAL A 332 1.53 -5.44 4.96
N ASP A 333 1.68 -6.66 5.47
CA ASP A 333 1.24 -7.90 4.84
C ASP A 333 0.49 -8.79 5.83
N LYS A 334 -0.83 -8.56 5.93
CA LYS A 334 -1.74 -9.35 6.75
C LYS A 334 -2.87 -9.83 5.86
N GLY A 335 -2.98 -11.15 5.69
CA GLY A 335 -4.00 -11.79 4.86
C GLY A 335 -5.42 -11.41 5.27
N SER A 336 -5.65 -11.31 6.59
CA SER A 336 -6.98 -11.22 7.22
C SER A 336 -7.62 -9.83 7.26
N VAL A 337 -7.13 -8.87 6.47
CA VAL A 337 -7.74 -7.53 6.39
C VAL A 337 -9.10 -7.63 5.69
N ARG A 338 -10.20 -7.37 6.40
CA ARG A 338 -11.59 -7.43 5.91
C ARG A 338 -12.13 -6.10 5.44
N LEU A 339 -11.56 -4.99 5.92
CA LEU A 339 -11.96 -3.67 5.45
C LEU A 339 -10.78 -2.72 5.32
N VAL A 340 -10.85 -1.89 4.29
CA VAL A 340 -10.03 -0.68 4.16
C VAL A 340 -10.99 0.47 3.90
N ALA A 341 -11.13 1.35 4.88
CA ALA A 341 -11.94 2.56 4.75
C ALA A 341 -11.03 3.79 4.55
N HIS A 342 -11.46 4.74 3.74
CA HIS A 342 -10.81 6.04 3.61
C HIS A 342 -11.69 7.12 4.23
N TRP A 343 -11.21 7.70 5.32
CA TRP A 343 -11.82 8.85 5.97
C TRP A 343 -11.37 10.14 5.27
N GLY A 344 -12.06 10.44 4.17
CA GLY A 344 -11.73 11.52 3.24
C GLY A 344 -11.27 11.00 1.88
N VAL A 345 -11.18 11.92 0.93
CA VAL A 345 -10.83 11.60 -0.46
C VAL A 345 -9.33 11.23 -0.59
N PRO A 346 -9.00 10.09 -1.22
CA PRO A 346 -7.62 9.75 -1.58
C PRO A 346 -7.01 10.79 -2.54
N GLN A 347 -5.68 10.90 -2.57
CA GLN A 347 -5.02 11.89 -3.43
C GLN A 347 -4.96 11.49 -4.92
N SER A 348 -5.10 10.19 -5.23
CA SER A 348 -5.07 9.69 -6.60
C SER A 348 -5.74 8.31 -6.71
N VAL A 349 -6.18 7.94 -7.91
CA VAL A 349 -6.71 6.60 -8.22
C VAL A 349 -5.65 5.52 -8.00
N ALA A 350 -4.40 5.78 -8.37
CA ALA A 350 -3.28 4.87 -8.14
C ALA A 350 -3.00 4.63 -6.65
N GLY A 351 -2.95 5.71 -5.86
CA GLY A 351 -2.79 5.63 -4.41
C GLY A 351 -3.93 4.87 -3.75
N TYR A 352 -5.18 5.20 -4.10
CA TYR A 352 -6.36 4.51 -3.59
C TYR A 352 -6.33 3.01 -3.92
N TYR A 353 -5.96 2.64 -5.15
CA TYR A 353 -5.83 1.23 -5.54
C TYR A 353 -4.76 0.51 -4.70
N GLN A 354 -3.60 1.13 -4.47
CA GLN A 354 -2.53 0.54 -3.66
C GLN A 354 -2.95 0.36 -2.19
N GLU A 355 -3.63 1.36 -1.63
CA GLU A 355 -4.08 1.41 -0.24
C GLU A 355 -5.24 0.42 0.01
N SER A 356 -6.29 0.47 -0.82
CA SER A 356 -7.43 -0.45 -0.75
C SER A 356 -7.04 -1.91 -1.07
N GLY A 357 -6.05 -2.12 -1.95
CA GLY A 357 -5.52 -3.44 -2.28
C GLY A 357 -4.84 -4.19 -1.12
N ARG A 358 -4.75 -3.58 0.06
CA ARG A 358 -4.33 -4.26 1.30
C ARG A 358 -5.40 -5.20 1.85
N ALA A 359 -6.65 -4.97 1.49
CA ALA A 359 -7.76 -5.82 1.86
C ALA A 359 -7.69 -7.21 1.20
N GLY A 360 -8.22 -8.23 1.87
CA GLY A 360 -8.56 -9.54 1.29
C GLY A 360 -7.40 -10.28 0.61
N ARG A 361 -6.16 -10.20 1.15
CA ARG A 361 -4.98 -10.85 0.54
C ARG A 361 -5.02 -12.37 0.64
N ASP A 362 -5.77 -12.90 1.60
CA ASP A 362 -6.11 -14.32 1.71
C ASP A 362 -7.16 -14.79 0.68
N GLY A 363 -7.64 -13.89 -0.19
CA GLY A 363 -8.68 -14.18 -1.17
C GLY A 363 -10.10 -14.19 -0.59
N GLY A 364 -10.26 -13.98 0.72
CA GLY A 364 -11.55 -13.84 1.37
C GLY A 364 -12.26 -12.53 0.99
N PRO A 365 -13.59 -12.44 1.16
CA PRO A 365 -14.35 -11.21 0.91
C PRO A 365 -13.78 -10.04 1.75
N ALA A 366 -13.63 -8.89 1.13
CA ALA A 366 -13.23 -7.68 1.82
C ALA A 366 -13.83 -6.42 1.17
N PHE A 367 -13.96 -5.36 1.96
CA PHE A 367 -14.71 -4.16 1.60
C PHE A 367 -13.83 -2.92 1.62
N CYS A 368 -13.97 -2.09 0.59
CA CYS A 368 -13.17 -0.90 0.34
C CYS A 368 -14.09 0.31 0.18
N ARG A 369 -14.19 1.14 1.22
CA ARG A 369 -15.15 2.26 1.30
C ARG A 369 -14.47 3.60 1.36
N ILE A 370 -14.94 4.58 0.58
CA ILE A 370 -14.55 5.99 0.72
C ILE A 370 -15.66 6.77 1.43
N TYR A 371 -15.31 7.46 2.50
CA TYR A 371 -16.14 8.47 3.15
C TYR A 371 -15.83 9.84 2.55
N TYR A 372 -16.65 10.25 1.58
CA TYR A 372 -16.46 11.47 0.81
C TYR A 372 -17.14 12.68 1.46
N SER A 373 -16.45 13.82 1.50
CA SER A 373 -17.03 15.09 1.93
C SER A 373 -16.56 16.26 1.07
N ARG A 374 -17.42 17.27 0.87
CA ARG A 374 -17.06 18.47 0.12
C ARG A 374 -15.96 19.26 0.82
N GLN A 375 -15.99 19.34 2.15
CA GLN A 375 -15.01 20.10 2.92
C GLN A 375 -13.59 19.53 2.74
N GLU A 376 -13.43 18.22 2.85
CA GLU A 376 -12.13 17.56 2.67
C GLU A 376 -11.68 17.64 1.21
N ARG A 377 -12.61 17.46 0.26
CA ARG A 377 -12.34 17.64 -1.16
C ARG A 377 -11.77 19.03 -1.46
N ASN A 378 -12.43 20.08 -0.96
CA ASN A 378 -12.02 21.46 -1.19
C ASN A 378 -10.68 21.79 -0.50
N ALA A 379 -10.44 21.23 0.68
CA ALA A 379 -9.17 21.41 1.38
C ALA A 379 -7.98 20.88 0.56
N VAL A 380 -8.12 19.69 -0.06
CA VAL A 380 -7.06 19.12 -0.92
C VAL A 380 -6.93 19.89 -2.24
N ASP A 381 -8.06 20.26 -2.86
CA ASP A 381 -8.09 21.08 -4.08
C ASP A 381 -7.34 22.41 -3.90
N PHE A 382 -7.59 23.11 -2.79
CA PHE A 382 -6.91 24.35 -2.45
C PHE A 382 -5.39 24.17 -2.28
N LEU A 383 -4.96 23.12 -1.58
CA LEU A 383 -3.55 22.82 -1.36
C LEU A 383 -2.82 22.55 -2.69
N LEU A 384 -3.39 21.72 -3.56
CA LEU A 384 -2.79 21.39 -4.86
C LEU A 384 -2.73 22.60 -5.80
N LYS A 385 -3.77 23.44 -5.84
CA LYS A 385 -3.75 24.70 -6.60
C LYS A 385 -2.69 25.67 -6.10
N LYS A 386 -2.51 25.75 -4.77
CA LYS A 386 -1.46 26.55 -4.15
C LYS A 386 -0.06 26.03 -4.52
N GLU A 387 0.15 24.72 -4.56
CA GLU A 387 1.41 24.12 -5.00
C GLU A 387 1.75 24.45 -6.46
N ILE A 388 0.74 24.42 -7.35
CA ILE A 388 0.90 24.86 -8.75
C ILE A 388 1.31 26.33 -8.80
N GLY A 389 0.63 27.20 -8.05
CA GLY A 389 0.92 28.63 -8.01
C GLY A 389 2.30 28.97 -7.39
N ALA A 390 2.78 28.15 -6.46
CA ALA A 390 4.08 28.32 -5.80
C ALA A 390 5.27 27.71 -6.57
N ALA A 391 5.01 26.99 -7.67
CA ALA A 391 6.05 26.31 -8.44
C ALA A 391 6.96 27.31 -9.17
N LYS A 392 8.24 27.35 -8.77
CA LYS A 392 9.25 28.28 -9.31
C LYS A 392 9.92 27.81 -10.61
N THR A 393 9.80 26.53 -10.96
CA THR A 393 10.44 25.93 -12.13
C THR A 393 9.40 25.19 -12.96
N GLU A 394 9.63 25.10 -14.27
CA GLU A 394 8.72 24.43 -15.20
C GLU A 394 8.50 22.96 -14.81
N GLY A 395 9.56 22.20 -14.54
CA GLY A 395 9.41 20.80 -14.09
C GLY A 395 8.64 20.63 -12.78
N LYS A 396 8.75 21.56 -11.80
CA LYS A 396 7.93 21.52 -10.58
C LYS A 396 6.46 21.84 -10.88
N ARG A 397 6.21 22.75 -11.82
CA ARG A 397 4.87 23.14 -12.24
C ARG A 397 4.17 22.00 -12.98
N GLU A 398 4.89 21.31 -13.86
CA GLU A 398 4.41 20.10 -14.53
C GLU A 398 4.05 19.00 -13.53
N GLN A 399 4.94 18.74 -12.55
CA GLN A 399 4.68 17.76 -11.49
C GLN A 399 3.44 18.12 -10.66
N ALA A 400 3.31 19.37 -10.21
CA ALA A 400 2.15 19.83 -9.44
C ALA A 400 0.86 19.76 -10.27
N THR A 401 0.94 20.05 -11.57
CA THR A 401 -0.19 19.94 -12.50
C THR A 401 -0.60 18.48 -12.72
N ALA A 402 0.37 17.56 -12.83
CA ALA A 402 0.12 16.13 -12.93
C ALA A 402 -0.56 15.59 -11.67
N ALA A 403 -0.09 15.99 -10.49
CA ALA A 403 -0.71 15.65 -9.20
C ALA A 403 -2.16 16.15 -9.13
N TYR A 404 -2.42 17.40 -9.56
CA TYR A 404 -3.78 17.95 -9.61
C TYR A 404 -4.71 17.18 -10.57
N ARG A 405 -4.24 16.82 -11.77
CA ARG A 405 -5.02 15.98 -12.71
C ARG A 405 -5.33 14.59 -12.15
N SER A 406 -4.37 14.01 -11.43
CA SER A 406 -4.54 12.72 -10.74
C SER A 406 -5.60 12.81 -9.65
N TYR A 407 -5.59 13.90 -8.88
CA TYR A 407 -6.61 14.20 -7.88
C TYR A 407 -7.98 14.45 -8.49
N GLU A 408 -8.07 15.21 -9.59
CA GLU A 408 -9.33 15.45 -10.31
C GLU A 408 -9.96 14.12 -10.78
N SER A 409 -9.14 13.19 -11.25
CA SER A 409 -9.60 11.85 -11.63
C SER A 409 -10.17 11.07 -10.43
N MET A 410 -9.58 11.26 -9.24
CA MET A 410 -10.08 10.67 -7.99
C MET A 410 -11.39 11.33 -7.52
N VAL A 411 -11.55 12.63 -7.71
CA VAL A 411 -12.82 13.34 -7.45
C VAL A 411 -13.93 12.79 -8.36
N ARG A 412 -13.65 12.61 -9.66
CA ARG A 412 -14.60 11.98 -10.60
C ARG A 412 -14.93 10.54 -10.21
N TYR A 413 -13.96 9.78 -9.70
CA TYR A 413 -14.21 8.44 -9.16
C TYR A 413 -15.27 8.47 -8.05
N CYS A 414 -15.32 9.51 -7.21
CA CYS A 414 -16.32 9.64 -6.16
C CYS A 414 -17.67 10.21 -6.66
N GLU A 415 -17.62 11.21 -7.55
CA GLU A 415 -18.79 12.00 -7.96
C GLU A 415 -19.54 11.43 -9.19
N GLU A 416 -19.00 10.43 -9.89
CA GLU A 416 -19.65 9.80 -11.04
C GLU A 416 -20.17 8.39 -10.72
N ALA A 417 -21.33 8.03 -11.26
CA ALA A 417 -21.90 6.68 -11.20
C ALA A 417 -21.28 5.77 -12.27
N LYS A 418 -19.95 5.57 -12.21
CA LYS A 418 -19.22 4.61 -13.07
C LYS A 418 -18.80 3.40 -12.25
N CYS A 419 -18.77 2.22 -12.88
CA CYS A 419 -18.30 1.01 -12.22
C CYS A 419 -16.90 1.24 -11.64
N ARG A 420 -16.77 1.08 -10.33
CA ARG A 420 -15.53 1.39 -9.59
C ARG A 420 -14.32 0.62 -10.13
N HIS A 421 -14.51 -0.65 -10.46
CA HIS A 421 -13.46 -1.50 -11.05
C HIS A 421 -13.06 -1.11 -12.47
N ARG A 422 -14.01 -0.60 -13.29
CA ARG A 422 -13.69 -0.15 -14.65
C ARG A 422 -12.82 1.10 -14.64
N VAL A 423 -13.01 1.99 -13.66
CA VAL A 423 -12.14 3.17 -13.50
C VAL A 423 -10.68 2.75 -13.27
N PHE A 424 -10.43 1.70 -12.47
CA PHE A 424 -9.07 1.17 -12.32
C PHE A 424 -8.51 0.61 -13.63
N ALA A 425 -9.30 -0.17 -14.36
CA ALA A 425 -8.86 -0.74 -15.63
C ALA A 425 -8.54 0.35 -16.66
N GLU A 426 -9.37 1.38 -16.76
CA GLU A 426 -9.14 2.55 -17.62
C GLU A 426 -7.86 3.29 -17.21
N TYR A 427 -7.65 3.51 -15.91
CA TYR A 427 -6.48 4.21 -15.40
C TYR A 427 -5.16 3.44 -15.67
N PHE A 428 -5.14 2.13 -15.44
CA PHE A 428 -3.95 1.30 -15.63
C PHE A 428 -3.78 0.79 -17.08
N GLY A 429 -4.76 1.02 -17.95
CA GLY A 429 -4.79 0.47 -19.31
C GLY A 429 -4.88 -1.06 -19.31
N ASP A 430 -5.70 -1.62 -18.44
CA ASP A 430 -6.05 -3.04 -18.39
C ASP A 430 -7.33 -3.32 -19.20
N GLU A 431 -7.56 -4.59 -19.52
CA GLU A 431 -8.82 -5.03 -20.09
C GLU A 431 -9.98 -4.78 -19.13
N GLN A 432 -11.14 -4.42 -19.68
CA GLN A 432 -12.32 -4.07 -18.90
C GLN A 432 -12.83 -5.29 -18.12
N PRO A 433 -12.92 -5.21 -16.77
CA PRO A 433 -13.29 -6.35 -15.97
C PRO A 433 -14.80 -6.60 -15.96
N THR A 434 -15.16 -7.87 -15.77
CA THR A 434 -16.55 -8.27 -15.49
C THR A 434 -16.82 -8.13 -13.99
N CYS A 435 -17.20 -6.93 -13.56
CA CYS A 435 -17.38 -6.59 -12.15
C CYS A 435 -18.49 -7.41 -11.44
N GLY A 436 -19.52 -7.86 -12.16
CA GLY A 436 -20.68 -8.51 -11.54
C GLY A 436 -21.38 -7.56 -10.55
N LYS A 437 -21.44 -7.92 -9.27
CA LYS A 437 -22.00 -7.08 -8.18
C LYS A 437 -20.94 -6.63 -7.15
N GLN A 438 -19.66 -6.60 -7.54
CA GLN A 438 -18.53 -6.28 -6.64
C GLN A 438 -18.27 -4.76 -6.49
N CYS A 439 -19.22 -3.89 -6.83
CA CYS A 439 -19.18 -2.49 -6.41
C CYS A 439 -20.59 -1.92 -6.26
N ASP A 440 -20.72 -0.83 -5.52
CA ASP A 440 -21.95 -0.06 -5.33
C ASP A 440 -22.70 0.22 -6.63
N VAL A 441 -22.02 0.78 -7.63
CA VAL A 441 -22.63 1.17 -8.92
C VAL A 441 -23.14 -0.03 -9.70
N CYS A 442 -22.39 -1.14 -9.72
CA CYS A 442 -22.85 -2.36 -10.39
C CYS A 442 -23.92 -3.11 -9.61
N ARG A 443 -24.00 -2.92 -8.29
CA ARG A 443 -25.03 -3.50 -7.45
C ARG A 443 -26.35 -2.72 -7.53
N ASN A 444 -26.29 -1.39 -7.45
CA ASN A 444 -27.44 -0.50 -7.51
C ASN A 444 -27.02 0.88 -8.07
N ARG A 445 -27.04 1.00 -9.41
CA ARG A 445 -26.69 2.26 -10.08
C ARG A 445 -27.62 3.42 -9.69
N ALA A 446 -28.93 3.18 -9.69
CA ALA A 446 -29.93 4.20 -9.42
C ALA A 446 -29.79 4.78 -7.99
N GLY A 447 -29.54 3.93 -6.99
CA GLY A 447 -29.32 4.40 -5.61
C GLY A 447 -28.04 5.23 -5.45
N VAL A 448 -26.98 4.92 -6.21
CA VAL A 448 -25.75 5.74 -6.22
C VAL A 448 -26.00 7.09 -6.90
N GLU A 449 -26.68 7.11 -8.04
CA GLU A 449 -27.06 8.36 -8.75
C GLU A 449 -27.95 9.24 -7.86
N GLU A 450 -28.91 8.66 -7.15
CA GLU A 450 -29.74 9.38 -6.18
C GLU A 450 -28.90 9.94 -5.01
N SER A 451 -27.99 9.15 -4.46
CA SER A 451 -27.10 9.58 -3.37
C SER A 451 -26.21 10.76 -3.77
N ILE A 452 -25.67 10.71 -5.00
CA ILE A 452 -24.88 11.80 -5.58
C ILE A 452 -25.73 13.07 -5.75
N SER A 453 -26.93 12.95 -6.32
CA SER A 453 -27.85 14.08 -6.50
C SER A 453 -28.23 14.72 -5.16
N ARG A 454 -28.62 13.90 -4.18
CA ARG A 454 -28.98 14.35 -2.82
C ARG A 454 -27.81 15.07 -2.15
N TRP A 455 -26.60 14.54 -2.28
CA TRP A 455 -25.39 15.18 -1.79
C TRP A 455 -25.22 16.56 -2.44
N TYR A 456 -25.23 16.67 -3.78
CA TYR A 456 -25.10 17.95 -4.47
C TYR A 456 -26.15 18.98 -4.03
N GLU A 457 -27.42 18.57 -3.89
CA GLU A 457 -28.48 19.44 -3.40
C GLU A 457 -28.19 19.98 -1.98
N MET A 458 -27.77 19.09 -1.07
CA MET A 458 -27.50 19.47 0.31
C MET A 458 -26.33 20.43 0.42
N VAL A 459 -25.22 20.17 -0.29
CA VAL A 459 -24.05 21.05 -0.21
C VAL A 459 -24.25 22.36 -0.97
N ASN A 460 -25.06 22.38 -2.03
CA ASN A 460 -25.40 23.63 -2.72
C ASN A 460 -26.32 24.51 -1.86
N ARG A 461 -27.34 23.95 -1.18
CA ARG A 461 -28.20 24.68 -0.24
C ARG A 461 -27.41 25.34 0.89
N ARG A 462 -26.41 24.65 1.45
CA ARG A 462 -25.50 25.22 2.48
C ARG A 462 -24.68 26.41 1.93
N THR A 463 -24.37 26.43 0.64
CA THR A 463 -23.65 27.55 0.00
C THR A 463 -24.55 28.77 -0.21
N THR A 464 -25.85 28.55 -0.49
CA THR A 464 -26.83 29.64 -0.64
C THR A 464 -27.11 30.34 0.69
N PHE A 465 -27.15 29.59 1.80
CA PHE A 465 -27.37 30.17 3.13
C PHE A 465 -26.16 30.95 3.67
N GLN A 466 -24.94 30.61 3.25
CA GLN A 466 -23.70 31.33 3.63
C GLN A 466 -23.43 32.60 2.83
N LEU A 467 -24.21 32.90 1.78
CA LEU A 467 -24.05 34.13 0.99
C LEU A 467 -25.02 35.24 1.40
N THR A 468 -25.90 35.02 2.40
CA THR A 468 -26.95 35.98 2.77
C THR A 468 -26.86 36.56 4.18
N GLU A 469 -25.87 36.19 5.00
CA GLU A 469 -25.63 36.86 6.30
C GLU A 469 -24.13 37.16 6.49
N ASP A 470 -23.86 38.44 6.75
CA ASP A 470 -22.61 39.05 7.23
C ASP A 470 -21.50 39.33 6.22
N GLY A 471 -21.83 40.14 5.21
CA GLY A 471 -20.89 40.91 4.40
C GLY A 471 -20.60 42.32 4.96
N ALA A 472 -20.18 42.44 6.23
CA ALA A 472 -19.59 43.67 6.78
C ALA A 472 -18.98 43.44 8.18
N ASP A 473 -17.76 42.89 8.27
CA ASP A 473 -16.78 43.21 9.34
C ASP A 473 -15.52 42.32 9.26
N LEU A 474 -14.73 42.50 8.19
CA LEU A 474 -13.45 41.80 8.01
C LEU A 474 -12.32 42.79 7.73
N TYR A 475 -12.12 43.76 8.62
CA TYR A 475 -10.84 44.46 8.76
C TYR A 475 -10.67 45.03 10.19
N GLY A 476 -9.90 44.35 11.05
CA GLY A 476 -9.49 44.93 12.33
C GLY A 476 -8.95 43.96 13.37
N GLY A 477 -7.64 44.03 13.64
CA GLY A 477 -7.09 43.78 14.98
C GLY A 477 -6.61 42.36 15.30
N GLY A 478 -5.34 42.25 15.70
CA GLY A 478 -4.66 41.01 16.06
C GLY A 478 -5.20 40.27 17.29
N ARG A 479 -4.95 38.95 17.30
CA ARG A 479 -5.31 38.04 18.40
C ARG A 479 -4.45 38.33 19.65
N LYS A 480 -5.08 38.70 20.76
CA LYS A 480 -4.52 38.54 22.12
C LYS A 480 -4.66 37.08 22.54
N GLY A 481 -3.61 36.55 23.19
CA GLY A 481 -3.51 35.16 23.65
C GLY A 481 -4.54 34.82 24.73
N MET A 482 -5.00 33.57 24.70
CA MET A 482 -5.90 33.00 25.69
C MET A 482 -5.08 32.09 26.63
N GLU A 483 -5.11 32.40 27.92
CA GLU A 483 -4.42 31.68 28.99
C GLU A 483 -5.01 30.29 29.21
N LYS A 484 -4.14 29.32 29.54
CA LYS A 484 -4.51 27.95 29.92
C LYS A 484 -5.01 27.93 31.38
N PRO A 485 -6.08 27.21 31.71
CA PRO A 485 -6.35 26.84 33.10
C PRO A 485 -5.46 25.64 33.50
N THR A 486 -4.80 25.78 34.63
CA THR A 486 -3.99 24.78 35.32
C THR A 486 -4.84 23.69 35.98
N ALA A 487 -4.19 22.55 36.18
CA ALA A 487 -4.74 21.28 36.65
C ALA A 487 -5.34 21.31 38.06
N SER A 488 -6.36 20.47 38.29
CA SER A 488 -6.39 19.47 39.37
C SER A 488 -7.76 18.79 39.44
N GLN A 489 -7.85 17.52 39.05
CA GLN A 489 -8.86 16.62 39.61
C GLN A 489 -8.43 15.16 39.49
N LYS A 490 -8.65 14.46 40.59
CA LYS A 490 -8.06 13.19 41.01
C LYS A 490 -8.52 12.02 40.14
N PHE A 491 -7.60 11.09 39.90
CA PHE A 491 -7.89 9.73 39.43
C PHE A 491 -8.84 9.04 40.41
N GLN A 492 -9.98 8.55 39.91
CA GLN A 492 -10.74 7.46 40.51
C GLN A 492 -10.77 6.31 39.51
N GLU A 493 -10.40 5.13 40.00
CA GLU A 493 -10.32 3.86 39.28
C GLU A 493 -11.68 3.44 38.71
N ALA A 494 -11.72 3.03 37.45
CA ALA A 494 -12.90 2.41 36.83
C ALA A 494 -12.88 0.88 37.08
N PRO A 495 -14.02 0.26 37.45
CA PRO A 495 -14.08 -1.16 37.76
C PRO A 495 -14.17 -2.04 36.50
N GLY A 496 -13.42 -3.16 36.53
CA GLY A 496 -13.72 -4.47 35.94
C GLY A 496 -14.38 -4.54 34.55
N ILE A 497 -13.59 -4.89 33.54
CA ILE A 497 -14.04 -5.38 32.23
C ILE A 497 -14.85 -6.67 32.42
N LYS A 498 -16.13 -6.66 32.04
CA LYS A 498 -16.96 -7.88 31.93
C LYS A 498 -16.86 -8.46 30.51
N PRO A 499 -16.92 -9.79 30.34
CA PRO A 499 -16.89 -10.43 29.03
C PRO A 499 -18.19 -10.19 28.26
N TRP A 500 -18.03 -10.11 26.93
CA TRP A 500 -19.07 -9.88 25.93
C TRP A 500 -20.20 -10.91 26.03
N THR A 501 -21.43 -10.45 26.24
CA THR A 501 -22.64 -11.26 26.05
C THR A 501 -23.61 -10.53 25.12
N SER A 502 -24.05 -11.32 24.13
CA SER A 502 -25.07 -11.11 23.09
C SER A 502 -26.02 -9.92 23.24
N VAL A 503 -26.03 -9.06 22.22
CA VAL A 503 -27.22 -8.27 21.85
C VAL A 503 -27.67 -8.75 20.46
N SER A 504 -28.79 -9.47 20.44
CA SER A 504 -29.46 -9.94 19.23
C SER A 504 -30.05 -8.76 18.46
N VAL A 505 -29.50 -8.44 17.28
CA VAL A 505 -30.14 -7.54 16.32
C VAL A 505 -30.78 -8.38 15.22
N ALA A 506 -32.09 -8.22 15.10
CA ALA A 506 -32.94 -8.94 14.16
C ALA A 506 -32.53 -8.66 12.70
N ARG A 507 -32.31 -9.74 11.94
CA ARG A 507 -32.14 -9.74 10.49
C ARG A 507 -33.46 -9.36 9.81
N ASN A 508 -33.43 -8.38 8.91
CA ASN A 508 -34.40 -8.26 7.82
C ASN A 508 -33.79 -7.45 6.67
N TYR A 509 -33.18 -8.12 5.69
CA TYR A 509 -33.07 -7.63 4.31
C TYR A 509 -32.99 -8.83 3.36
N TYR A 510 -34.00 -8.94 2.49
CA TYR A 510 -34.05 -9.81 1.31
C TYR A 510 -33.37 -9.14 0.12
#